data_AF-A0A9X1ICP5-F1
#
_entry.id   AF-A0A9X1ICP5-F1
#
_cell.length_a   1.000
_cell.length_b   1.000
_cell.length_c   1.000
_cell.angle_alpha   90.00
_cell.angle_beta   90.00
_cell.angle_gamma   90.00
#
_symmetry.space_group_name_H-M   'P 1'
#
loop_
_entity.id
_entity.type
_entity.pdbx_description
1 polymer ?
#
loop_
_entity_poly.entity_id
_entity_poly.type
_entity_poly.pdbx_seq_one_letter_code
_entity_poly.pdbx_strand_id
1 'polypeptide(L)' 'MFRRPILLLAAILLALVAVGMLAVGAFPPSVEPKPVERVVPNDRFQTR' A
#
# COMPACT_ATOMS: atom_id res chain seq x y z
N MET A 1 -28.68 -23.45 5.70
CA MET A 1 -28.24 -24.16 4.48
C MET A 1 -27.84 -23.15 3.42
N PHE A 2 -26.54 -23.07 3.09
CA PHE A 2 -26.07 -22.20 2.00
C PHE A 2 -26.67 -22.69 0.69
N ARG A 3 -27.57 -21.90 0.11
CA ARG A 3 -28.29 -22.27 -1.12
C ARG A 3 -27.39 -22.31 -2.36
N ARG A 4 -26.14 -21.86 -2.23
CA ARG A 4 -25.17 -21.72 -3.33
C ARG A 4 -23.76 -22.11 -2.84
N PRO A 5 -23.45 -23.42 -2.76
CA PRO A 5 -22.17 -23.90 -2.24
C PRO A 5 -20.98 -23.44 -3.10
N ILE A 6 -21.19 -23.25 -4.41
CA ILE A 6 -20.16 -22.73 -5.32
C ILE A 6 -19.77 -21.29 -4.95
N LEU A 7 -20.72 -20.45 -4.58
CA LEU A 7 -20.42 -19.07 -4.14
C LEU A 7 -19.66 -19.05 -2.82
N LEU A 8 -19.99 -19.96 -1.90
CA LEU A 8 -19.25 -20.12 -0.66
C LEU A 8 -17.78 -20.49 -0.95
N LEU A 9 -17.56 -21.46 -1.84
CA LEU A 9 -16.22 -21.89 -2.24
C LEU A 9 -15.42 -20.73 -2.87
N ALA A 10 -16.04 -19.97 -3.77
CA ALA A 10 -15.42 -18.80 -4.40
C ALA A 10 -15.05 -17.72 -3.38
N ALA A 11 -15.93 -17.45 -2.40
CA ALA A 11 -15.66 -16.49 -1.34
C ALA A 11 -14.49 -16.93 -0.44
N ILE A 12 -14.42 -18.22 -0.09
CA ILE A 12 -13.31 -18.79 0.68
C ILE A 12 -11.99 -18.66 -0.09
N LEU A 13 -11.98 -18.96 -1.39
CA LEU A 13 -10.82 -18.81 -2.25
C LEU A 13 -10.33 -17.37 -2.32
N LEU A 14 -11.24 -16.41 -2.51
CA LEU A 14 -10.94 -14.98 -2.50
C LEU A 14 -10.34 -14.52 -1.17
N ALA A 15 -10.91 -14.98 -0.05
CA ALA A 15 -10.39 -14.67 1.28
C ALA A 15 -8.98 -15.23 1.49
N LEU A 16 -8.72 -16.47 1.06
CA LEU A 16 -7.39 -17.09 1.11
C LEU A 16 -6.35 -16.30 0.32
N VAL A 17 -6.69 -15.85 -0.88
CA VAL A 17 -5.81 -15.02 -1.71
C VAL A 17 -5.53 -13.69 -1.02
N ALA A 18 -6.54 -13.00 -0.50
CA ALA A 18 -6.38 -11.73 0.19
C ALA A 18 -5.47 -11.86 1.42
N VAL A 19 -5.67 -12.90 2.24
CA VAL A 19 -4.82 -13.18 3.40
C VAL A 19 -3.39 -13.52 2.96
N GLY A 20 -3.22 -14.30 1.91
CA GLY A 20 -1.91 -14.63 1.35
C GLY A 20 -1.14 -13.38 0.88
N MET A 21 -1.82 -12.46 0.19
CA MET A 21 -1.21 -11.20 -0.26
C MET A 21 -0.77 -10.33 0.92
N LEU A 22 -1.58 -10.26 1.98
CA LEU A 22 -1.21 -9.54 3.20
C LEU A 22 -0.02 -10.19 3.91
N ALA A 23 0.01 -11.53 4.02
CA ALA A 23 1.08 -12.26 4.69
C ALA A 23 2.44 -12.13 3.99
N VAL A 24 2.45 -12.03 2.66
CA VAL A 24 3.68 -11.81 1.87
C VAL A 24 4.12 -10.34 1.85
N GLY A 25 3.30 -9.42 2.37
CA GLY A 25 3.58 -7.98 2.29
C GLY A 25 3.49 -7.45 0.86
N ALA A 26 2.56 -8.00 0.05
CA ALA A 26 2.38 -7.59 -1.35
C ALA A 26 1.92 -6.13 -1.51
N PHE A 27 1.52 -5.48 -0.41
CA PHE A 27 1.13 -4.08 -0.37
C PHE A 27 2.19 -3.26 0.37
N PRO A 28 2.67 -2.15 -0.22
CA PRO A 28 3.64 -1.28 0.44
C PRO A 28 3.02 -0.64 1.70
N PRO A 29 3.84 -0.31 2.71
CA PRO A 29 3.36 0.44 3.86
C PRO A 29 2.80 1.79 3.42
N SER A 30 1.73 2.25 4.06
CA SER A 30 1.23 3.61 3.87
C SER A 30 2.28 4.59 4.38
N VAL A 31 2.82 5.44 3.51
CA VAL A 31 3.77 6.50 3.88
C VAL A 31 3.03 7.83 3.88
N GLU A 32 3.15 8.59 4.96
CA GLU A 32 2.63 9.97 5.00
C GLU A 32 3.43 10.85 4.03
N PRO A 33 2.76 11.62 3.16
CA PRO A 33 3.44 12.57 2.29
C PRO A 33 4.21 13.60 3.13
N LYS A 34 5.54 13.53 3.09
CA LYS A 34 6.39 14.54 3.76
C LYS A 34 6.62 15.71 2.81
N PRO A 35 6.48 16.96 3.27
CA PRO A 35 6.89 18.12 2.49
C PRO A 35 8.39 18.00 2.20
N VAL A 36 8.74 18.03 0.92
CA VAL A 36 10.14 18.04 0.49
C VAL A 36 10.68 19.44 0.79
N GLU A 37 11.53 19.55 1.81
CA GLU A 37 12.32 20.76 2.02
C GLU A 37 13.24 20.94 0.81
N ARG A 38 12.82 21.81 -0.11
CA ARG A 38 13.64 22.27 -1.21
C ARG A 38 14.69 23.22 -0.63
N VAL A 39 15.75 22.66 -0.05
CA VAL A 39 16.95 23.43 0.27
C VAL A 39 17.54 23.88 -1.06
N VAL A 40 17.26 25.12 -1.46
CA VAL A 40 17.88 25.73 -2.64
C VAL A 40 19.35 25.96 -2.28
N PRO A 41 20.32 25.29 -2.94
CA PRO A 41 21.73 25.39 -2.55
C PRO A 41 22.35 26.79 -2.79
N ASN A 42 21.58 27.73 -3.30
CA ASN A 42 22.06 29.03 -3.78
C ASN A 42 22.18 30.10 -2.68
N ASP A 43 21.71 29.85 -1.46
CA ASP A 43 21.86 30.81 -0.35
C ASP A 43 23.31 30.95 0.13
N ARG A 44 24.20 30.01 -0.27
CA ARG A 44 25.64 30.12 0.01
C ARG A 44 26.42 31.00 -0.97
N PHE A 45 25.82 31.41 -2.10
CA PHE A 45 26.49 32.16 -3.15
C PHE A 45 25.91 33.56 -3.39
N GLN A 46 25.13 34.10 -2.43
CA GLN A 46 24.76 35.52 -2.45
C GLN A 46 26.02 36.38 -2.25
N THR A 47 26.61 36.78 -3.37
CA THR A 47 27.69 37.75 -3.45
C THR A 47 27.03 39.12 -3.35
N ARG A 48 27.33 39.86 -2.29
CA ARG A 48 26.89 41.25 -2.10
C ARG A 48 27.50 42.17 -3.15
#